data_AF-K9SGH1-F1
#
_entry.id   AF-K9SGH1-F1
#
_cell.length_a   1.000
_cell.length_b   1.000
_cell.length_c   1.000
_cell.angle_alpha   90.00
_cell.angle_beta   90.00
_cell.angle_gamma   90.00
#
_symmetry.space_group_name_H-M   'P 1'
#
loop_
_entity.id
_entity.type
_entity.pdbx_description
1 polymer ?
#
loop_
_entity_poly.entity_id
_entity_poly.type
_entity_poly.pdbx_seq_one_letter_code
_entity_poly.pdbx_strand_id
1 'polypeptide(L)'
;MNVVVDRVKEWARAAKARAQAVELEQKTRELKLYDLPTFLTTWLNQEIRQLAPHPAYVQTVTKKLSSAIKQWQGSESGHNHLVILGSPAERISEIMHTGLRTWQQQNTDVIESLNIKPIPISWTGRPFKYRQIESKLLAEIDAARGDQPIYTEVEISRKPQPLIMIPSLSWCFLRSLGGLEAIQLLLDIISQDRTSFWLIGCNFWAWRYLDQVFQISAYFEQTQHLPKLDRAAIRQLLEPVDAKIEFNPQESQIYFKPKQSPLSTDNSDQNSEDWVSRSQKLYFNSLLNISTGLPQVAGKAWLRSLKYDLDHTKQSEMPTEENLNQAKRKAIVNGQSNNGTNPADDAQNDADLVIEQIDNEEICGETLSHIRRTRPTLPSLPKLSADNRYLLFSLVLHEEISLTHLATSLGDEQGEVRAQVQKLSGAGMLEDNHGIISLNPAYYAALKNDLANNNFLIWEGN
;
A
#
# COMPACT_ATOMS: atom_id res chain seq x y z
N MET A 1 46.23 27.90 -55.68
CA MET A 1 46.11 27.96 -54.21
C MET A 1 44.68 28.22 -53.74
N ASN A 2 43.95 29.17 -54.32
CA ASN A 2 42.58 29.52 -53.88
C ASN A 2 41.55 28.37 -53.95
N VAL A 3 41.59 27.54 -55.00
CA VAL A 3 40.65 26.41 -55.18
C VAL A 3 40.74 25.36 -54.06
N VAL A 4 41.92 25.16 -53.48
CA VAL A 4 42.12 24.20 -52.38
C VAL A 4 41.60 24.78 -51.06
N VAL A 5 41.82 26.07 -50.81
CA VAL A 5 41.33 26.77 -49.62
C VAL A 5 39.80 26.82 -49.58
N ASP A 6 39.16 27.03 -50.74
CA ASP A 6 37.71 27.07 -50.83
C ASP A 6 37.08 25.70 -50.58
N ARG A 7 37.68 24.62 -51.11
CA ARG A 7 37.24 23.24 -50.82
C ARG A 7 37.38 22.85 -49.35
N VAL A 8 38.43 23.29 -48.67
CA VAL A 8 38.62 23.04 -47.23
C VAL A 8 37.57 23.78 -46.39
N LYS A 9 37.22 25.01 -46.77
CA LYS A 9 36.16 25.79 -46.10
C LYS A 9 34.77 25.18 -46.30
N GLU A 10 34.47 24.68 -47.49
CA GLU A 10 33.22 23.96 -47.77
C GLU A 10 33.13 22.66 -46.97
N TRP A 11 34.22 21.89 -46.92
CA TRP A 11 34.29 20.67 -46.13
C TRP A 11 34.09 20.94 -44.62
N ALA A 12 34.71 21.99 -44.07
CA ALA A 12 34.56 22.36 -42.67
C ALA A 12 33.13 22.81 -42.32
N ARG A 13 32.46 23.53 -43.23
CA ARG A 13 31.04 23.92 -43.06
C ARG A 13 30.11 22.70 -43.13
N ALA A 14 30.36 21.78 -44.06
CA ALA A 14 29.60 20.54 -44.17
C ALA A 14 29.80 19.62 -42.95
N ALA A 15 31.02 19.53 -42.42
CA ALA A 15 31.32 18.79 -41.19
C ALA A 15 30.60 19.39 -39.97
N LYS A 16 30.61 20.72 -39.84
CA LYS A 16 29.89 21.43 -38.77
C LYS A 16 28.37 21.26 -38.88
N ALA A 17 27.82 21.34 -40.08
CA ALA A 17 26.40 21.11 -40.33
C ALA A 17 25.99 19.67 -40.03
N ARG A 18 26.82 18.67 -40.37
CA ARG A 18 26.59 17.27 -40.00
C ARG A 18 26.66 17.05 -38.50
N ALA A 19 27.64 17.63 -37.80
CA ALA A 19 27.73 17.54 -36.34
C ALA A 19 26.49 18.17 -35.67
N GLN A 20 26.05 19.34 -36.15
CA GLN A 20 24.83 19.99 -35.66
C GLN A 20 23.56 19.20 -36.00
N ALA A 21 23.49 18.55 -37.17
CA ALA A 21 22.37 17.69 -37.55
C ALA A 21 22.33 16.41 -36.71
N VAL A 22 23.47 15.79 -36.40
CA VAL A 22 23.56 14.63 -35.48
C VAL A 22 23.18 15.04 -34.05
N GLU A 23 23.61 16.21 -33.59
CA GLU A 23 23.23 16.76 -32.29
C GLU A 23 21.73 17.11 -32.24
N LEU A 24 21.16 17.63 -33.34
CA LEU A 24 19.72 17.86 -33.46
C LEU A 24 18.95 16.55 -33.50
N GLU A 25 19.36 15.57 -34.31
CA GLU A 25 18.76 14.22 -34.38
C GLU A 25 18.82 13.50 -33.04
N GLN A 26 19.93 13.60 -32.30
CA GLN A 26 20.02 13.08 -30.93
C GLN A 26 19.08 13.84 -29.97
N LYS A 27 18.86 15.15 -30.17
CA LYS A 27 17.91 15.97 -29.40
C LYS A 27 16.44 15.79 -29.80
N THR A 28 16.15 15.36 -31.03
CA THR A 28 14.80 15.08 -31.56
C THR A 28 14.48 13.58 -31.70
N ARG A 29 15.35 12.68 -31.21
CA ARG A 29 15.00 11.27 -31.05
C ARG A 29 13.86 11.18 -30.05
N GLU A 30 12.64 11.07 -30.58
CA GLU A 30 11.48 10.62 -29.82
C GLU A 30 11.74 9.17 -29.41
N LEU A 31 12.39 8.98 -28.27
CA LEU A 31 12.53 7.69 -27.63
C LEU A 31 11.12 7.11 -27.47
N LYS A 32 10.88 5.98 -28.13
CA LYS A 32 9.59 5.29 -28.05
C LYS A 32 9.54 4.57 -26.72
N LEU A 33 8.87 5.18 -25.76
CA LEU A 33 8.64 4.62 -24.45
C LEU A 33 7.41 3.70 -24.47
N TYR A 34 7.61 2.46 -24.02
CA TYR A 34 6.57 1.44 -23.90
C TYR A 34 6.16 1.23 -22.44
N ASP A 35 5.02 0.58 -22.23
CA ASP A 35 4.68 0.08 -20.90
C ASP A 35 5.69 -0.97 -20.44
N LEU A 36 5.87 -1.06 -19.13
CA LEU A 36 6.73 -2.09 -18.55
C LEU A 36 6.18 -3.48 -18.91
N PRO A 37 7.06 -4.45 -19.27
CA PRO A 37 6.68 -5.85 -19.34
C PRO A 37 5.95 -6.32 -18.07
N THR A 38 4.99 -7.25 -18.25
CA THR A 38 4.14 -7.74 -17.15
C THR A 38 4.96 -8.28 -15.99
N PHE A 39 6.01 -9.06 -16.25
CA PHE A 39 6.86 -9.63 -15.18
C PHE A 39 7.55 -8.55 -14.35
N LEU A 40 8.09 -7.48 -14.95
CA LEU A 40 8.68 -6.35 -14.23
C LEU A 40 7.64 -5.58 -13.44
N THR A 41 6.45 -5.38 -14.02
CA THR A 41 5.35 -4.71 -13.34
C THR A 41 4.91 -5.49 -12.10
N THR A 42 4.75 -6.80 -12.22
CA THR A 42 4.39 -7.70 -11.11
C THR A 42 5.48 -7.68 -10.03
N TRP A 43 6.75 -7.84 -10.42
CA TRP A 43 7.88 -7.81 -9.48
C TRP A 43 7.98 -6.47 -8.73
N LEU A 44 8.01 -5.34 -9.43
CA LEU A 44 8.07 -4.02 -8.79
C LEU A 44 6.84 -3.75 -7.91
N ASN A 45 5.66 -4.21 -8.32
CA ASN A 45 4.46 -4.08 -7.50
C ASN A 45 4.57 -4.92 -6.21
N GLN A 46 5.15 -6.11 -6.27
CA GLN A 46 5.43 -6.93 -5.09
C GLN A 46 6.45 -6.26 -4.17
N GLU A 47 7.52 -5.71 -4.71
CA GLU A 47 8.53 -4.93 -3.96
C GLU A 47 7.89 -3.74 -3.23
N ILE A 48 7.04 -2.97 -3.90
CA ILE A 48 6.29 -1.87 -3.27
C ILE A 48 5.37 -2.39 -2.15
N ARG A 49 4.68 -3.53 -2.37
CA ARG A 49 3.81 -4.14 -1.36
C ARG A 49 4.58 -4.69 -0.16
N GLN A 50 5.88 -4.95 -0.28
CA GLN A 50 6.75 -5.44 0.80
C GLN A 50 7.52 -4.33 1.52
N LEU A 51 7.46 -3.08 1.03
CA LEU A 51 8.03 -1.93 1.73
C LEU A 51 7.50 -1.85 3.16
N ALA A 52 8.38 -1.64 4.14
CA ALA A 52 7.97 -1.46 5.53
C ALA A 52 7.13 -0.18 5.72
N PRO A 53 6.29 -0.10 6.77
CA PRO A 53 5.60 1.14 7.13
C PRO A 53 6.58 2.30 7.33
N HIS A 54 6.20 3.49 6.84
CA HIS A 54 7.05 4.66 6.94
C HIS A 54 7.31 5.05 8.42
N PRO A 55 8.54 5.46 8.81
CA PRO A 55 8.87 5.80 10.19
C PRO A 55 7.95 6.84 10.84
N ALA A 56 7.41 7.79 10.07
CA ALA A 56 6.45 8.78 10.57
C ALA A 56 5.18 8.13 11.15
N TYR A 57 4.72 7.01 10.58
CA TYR A 57 3.53 6.30 11.05
C TYR A 57 3.84 5.53 12.32
N VAL A 58 4.95 4.77 12.30
CA VAL A 58 5.45 4.04 13.46
C VAL A 58 5.66 4.99 14.65
N GLN A 59 6.30 6.14 14.43
CA GLN A 59 6.49 7.16 15.47
C GLN A 59 5.18 7.76 15.98
N THR A 60 4.17 7.92 15.12
CA THR A 60 2.85 8.41 15.53
C THR A 60 2.22 7.42 16.50
N VAL A 61 2.22 6.13 16.17
CA VAL A 61 1.71 5.07 17.04
C VAL A 61 2.49 5.01 18.34
N THR A 62 3.83 4.91 18.30
CA THR A 62 4.65 4.72 19.51
C THR A 62 4.56 5.91 20.46
N LYS A 63 4.64 7.15 19.97
CA LYS A 63 4.56 8.36 20.81
C LYS A 63 3.18 8.49 21.47
N LYS A 64 2.11 8.22 20.71
CA LYS A 64 0.74 8.35 21.21
C LYS A 64 0.40 7.24 22.18
N LEU A 65 0.86 6.02 21.92
CA LEU A 65 0.71 4.89 22.85
C LEU A 65 1.42 5.16 24.18
N SER A 66 2.68 5.60 24.16
CA SER A 66 3.39 5.96 25.40
C SER A 66 2.69 7.08 26.18
N SER A 67 2.15 8.09 25.49
CA SER A 67 1.39 9.16 26.14
C SER A 67 0.08 8.65 26.75
N ALA A 68 -0.66 7.82 26.01
CA ALA A 68 -1.94 7.29 26.43
C ALA A 68 -1.81 6.37 27.65
N ILE A 69 -0.83 5.45 27.63
CA ILE A 69 -0.54 4.56 28.77
C ILE A 69 -0.16 5.36 30.02
N LYS A 70 0.69 6.40 29.88
CA LYS A 70 1.04 7.27 31.01
C LYS A 70 -0.18 7.97 31.61
N GLN A 71 -1.12 8.43 30.78
CA GLN A 71 -2.35 9.06 31.23
C GLN A 71 -3.29 8.07 31.93
N TRP A 72 -3.44 6.88 31.35
CA TRP A 72 -4.23 5.79 31.91
C TRP A 72 -3.77 5.42 33.32
N GLN A 73 -2.46 5.39 33.56
CA GLN A 73 -1.89 5.03 34.86
C GLN A 73 -1.84 6.17 35.87
N GLY A 74 -1.78 7.42 35.39
CA GLY A 74 -1.66 8.60 36.24
C GLY A 74 -2.99 9.10 36.79
N SER A 75 -4.13 8.54 36.38
CA SER A 75 -5.45 9.03 36.78
C SER A 75 -6.46 7.89 36.95
N GLU A 76 -7.24 7.92 38.03
CA GLU A 76 -8.36 6.98 38.24
C GLU A 76 -9.45 7.10 37.14
N SER A 77 -9.47 8.23 36.42
CA SER A 77 -10.37 8.50 35.28
C SER A 77 -9.68 8.38 33.92
N GLY A 78 -8.45 7.87 33.86
CA GLY A 78 -7.68 7.78 32.63
C GLY A 78 -8.36 6.87 31.61
N HIS A 79 -8.48 7.34 30.36
CA HIS A 79 -8.99 6.51 29.26
C HIS A 79 -8.05 5.33 29.03
N ASN A 80 -8.62 4.13 28.98
CA ASN A 80 -7.88 2.89 28.83
C ASN A 80 -7.84 2.44 27.36
N HIS A 81 -7.87 3.38 26.42
CA HIS A 81 -7.89 3.07 25.00
C HIS A 81 -7.14 4.12 24.18
N LEU A 82 -6.68 3.70 23.00
CA LEU A 82 -6.15 4.57 21.95
C LEU A 82 -6.59 4.03 20.59
N VAL A 83 -7.23 4.89 19.81
CA VAL A 83 -7.63 4.59 18.43
C VAL A 83 -6.68 5.27 17.44
N ILE A 84 -6.12 4.50 16.51
CA ILE A 84 -5.31 4.97 15.39
C ILE A 84 -6.14 4.89 14.11
N LEU A 85 -6.36 6.04 13.47
CA LEU A 85 -7.13 6.16 12.24
C LEU A 85 -6.24 6.32 11.00
N GLY A 86 -6.41 5.43 10.03
CA GLY A 86 -5.72 5.50 8.74
C GLY A 86 -6.67 5.64 7.56
N SER A 87 -6.11 5.92 6.38
CA SER A 87 -6.82 5.81 5.12
C SER A 87 -7.09 4.35 4.75
N PRO A 88 -8.22 4.02 4.12
CA PRO A 88 -8.46 2.70 3.53
C PRO A 88 -7.43 2.26 2.49
N ALA A 89 -6.67 3.21 1.93
CA ALA A 89 -5.57 2.90 1.03
C ALA A 89 -4.25 2.61 1.79
N GLU A 90 -4.26 2.52 3.12
CA GLU A 90 -3.10 2.21 3.95
C GLU A 90 -3.21 0.82 4.56
N ARG A 91 -2.07 0.21 4.85
CA ARG A 91 -1.98 -1.10 5.50
C ARG A 91 -2.01 -0.92 7.01
N ILE A 92 -3.15 -0.49 7.55
CA ILE A 92 -3.30 -0.09 8.97
C ILE A 92 -2.87 -1.20 9.90
N SER A 93 -3.30 -2.45 9.66
CA SER A 93 -2.90 -3.60 10.47
C SER A 93 -1.37 -3.73 10.60
N GLU A 94 -0.64 -3.65 9.48
CA GLU A 94 0.82 -3.74 9.49
C GLU A 94 1.46 -2.56 10.25
N ILE A 95 0.95 -1.33 10.04
CA ILE A 95 1.40 -0.13 10.76
C ILE A 95 1.22 -0.33 12.27
N MET A 96 0.10 -0.90 12.71
CA MET A 96 -0.19 -1.18 14.11
C MET A 96 0.77 -2.23 14.69
N HIS A 97 0.98 -3.34 13.99
CA HIS A 97 1.91 -4.39 14.42
C HIS A 97 3.36 -3.88 14.51
N THR A 98 3.84 -3.15 13.50
CA THR A 98 5.18 -2.55 13.50
C THR A 98 5.29 -1.51 14.63
N GLY A 99 4.28 -0.64 14.77
CA GLY A 99 4.21 0.36 15.83
C GLY A 99 4.30 -0.25 17.22
N LEU A 100 3.50 -1.28 17.51
CA LEU A 100 3.51 -1.96 18.80
C LEU A 100 4.85 -2.66 19.05
N ARG A 101 5.40 -3.37 18.07
CA ARG A 101 6.71 -4.04 18.20
C ARG A 101 7.82 -3.03 18.49
N THR A 102 7.86 -1.91 17.76
CA THR A 102 8.84 -0.85 17.99
C THR A 102 8.65 -0.20 19.36
N TRP A 103 7.40 0.02 19.78
CA TRP A 103 7.11 0.53 21.12
C TRP A 103 7.65 -0.40 22.20
N GLN A 104 7.43 -1.71 22.07
CA GLN A 104 7.95 -2.71 23.00
C GLN A 104 9.47 -2.65 23.13
N GLN A 105 10.17 -2.59 22.00
CA GLN A 105 11.63 -2.51 21.95
C GLN A 105 12.19 -1.23 22.57
N GLN A 106 11.45 -0.11 22.48
CA GLN A 106 11.86 1.19 22.98
C GLN A 106 11.45 1.46 24.44
N ASN A 107 10.56 0.65 25.01
CA ASN A 107 9.92 0.91 26.30
C ASN A 107 9.96 -0.33 27.21
N THR A 108 11.02 -1.16 27.14
CA THR A 108 11.18 -2.36 27.97
C THR A 108 11.06 -2.05 29.46
N ASP A 109 11.74 -0.99 29.94
CA ASP A 109 11.69 -0.59 31.35
C ASP A 109 10.27 -0.19 31.80
N VAL A 110 9.52 0.47 30.91
CA VAL A 110 8.13 0.88 31.14
C VAL A 110 7.24 -0.36 31.20
N ILE A 111 7.42 -1.31 30.27
CA ILE A 111 6.68 -2.57 30.24
C ILE A 111 6.91 -3.39 31.50
N GLU A 112 8.16 -3.52 31.94
CA GLU A 112 8.52 -4.30 33.13
C GLU A 112 8.04 -3.62 34.41
N SER A 113 8.26 -2.30 34.56
CA SER A 113 7.84 -1.56 35.75
C SER A 113 6.33 -1.50 35.93
N LEU A 114 5.58 -1.50 34.82
CA LEU A 114 4.13 -1.42 34.82
C LEU A 114 3.45 -2.78 34.64
N ASN A 115 4.25 -3.84 34.51
CA ASN A 115 3.79 -5.20 34.24
C ASN A 115 2.81 -5.27 33.04
N ILE A 116 3.06 -4.52 31.98
CA ILE A 116 2.19 -4.50 30.80
C ILE A 116 2.47 -5.73 29.95
N LYS A 117 1.42 -6.45 29.52
CA LYS A 117 1.56 -7.57 28.59
C LYS A 117 0.88 -7.24 27.26
N PRO A 118 1.62 -6.88 26.21
CA PRO A 118 1.06 -6.63 24.89
C PRO A 118 0.61 -7.93 24.23
N ILE A 119 -0.65 -7.98 23.83
CA ILE A 119 -1.31 -9.14 23.24
C ILE A 119 -2.09 -8.66 22.01
N PRO A 120 -1.47 -8.71 20.82
CA PRO A 120 -2.23 -8.54 19.59
C PRO A 120 -3.17 -9.73 19.42
N ILE A 121 -4.42 -9.48 18.99
CA ILE A 121 -5.28 -10.58 18.55
C ILE A 121 -4.60 -11.30 17.38
N SER A 122 -4.82 -12.62 17.27
CA SER A 122 -4.10 -13.48 16.32
C SER A 122 -4.49 -13.28 14.85
N TRP A 123 -5.46 -12.41 14.58
CA TRP A 123 -6.05 -12.26 13.26
C TRP A 123 -5.08 -11.60 12.28
N THR A 124 -4.87 -12.25 11.14
CA THR A 124 -4.16 -11.67 9.98
C THR A 124 -5.10 -11.05 8.96
N GLY A 125 -6.41 -11.20 9.17
CA GLY A 125 -7.48 -10.69 8.35
C GLY A 125 -8.84 -11.03 8.96
N ARG A 126 -9.93 -10.60 8.29
CA ARG A 126 -11.29 -10.88 8.77
C ARG A 126 -11.56 -12.38 8.88
N PRO A 127 -12.19 -12.86 9.98
CA PRO A 127 -12.69 -14.23 10.06
C PRO A 127 -13.61 -14.61 8.89
N PHE A 128 -13.35 -15.75 8.24
CA PHE A 128 -14.09 -16.21 7.06
C PHE A 128 -15.60 -16.42 7.24
N LYS A 129 -16.08 -16.59 8.48
CA LYS A 129 -17.50 -16.74 8.79
C LYS A 129 -17.93 -15.54 9.63
N TYR A 130 -18.57 -14.54 9.01
CA TYR A 130 -18.90 -13.30 9.71
C TYR A 130 -19.74 -13.50 10.98
N ARG A 131 -20.66 -14.48 11.00
CA ARG A 131 -21.47 -14.83 12.18
C ARG A 131 -20.65 -15.35 13.38
N GLN A 132 -19.38 -15.68 13.17
CA GLN A 132 -18.46 -16.12 14.22
C GLN A 132 -17.50 -15.03 14.65
N ILE A 133 -17.59 -13.81 14.08
CA ILE A 133 -16.66 -12.72 14.43
C ILE A 133 -16.78 -12.40 15.92
N GLU A 134 -18.00 -12.31 16.45
CA GLU A 134 -18.26 -12.03 17.87
C GLU A 134 -17.63 -13.08 18.78
N SER A 135 -17.97 -14.36 18.59
CA SER A 135 -17.46 -15.44 19.45
C SER A 135 -15.95 -15.64 19.33
N LYS A 136 -15.37 -15.41 18.14
CA LYS A 136 -13.91 -15.43 17.96
C LYS A 136 -13.23 -14.24 18.64
N LEU A 137 -13.82 -13.05 18.56
CA LEU A 137 -13.29 -11.86 19.22
C LEU A 137 -13.28 -12.06 20.75
N LEU A 138 -14.38 -12.59 21.29
CA LEU A 138 -14.47 -12.92 22.71
C LEU A 138 -13.40 -13.94 23.12
N ALA A 139 -13.23 -15.02 22.35
CA ALA A 139 -12.22 -16.03 22.62
C ALA A 139 -10.78 -15.48 22.60
N GLU A 140 -10.47 -14.54 21.70
CA GLU A 140 -9.16 -13.87 21.67
C GLU A 140 -8.95 -12.97 22.90
N ILE A 141 -9.98 -12.22 23.30
CA ILE A 141 -9.93 -11.35 24.49
C ILE A 141 -9.78 -12.18 25.77
N ASP A 142 -10.53 -13.27 25.90
CA ASP A 142 -10.45 -14.16 27.07
C ASP A 142 -9.10 -14.88 27.12
N ALA A 143 -8.59 -15.36 25.97
CA ALA A 143 -7.24 -15.93 25.88
C ALA A 143 -6.16 -14.90 26.25
N ALA A 144 -6.34 -13.62 25.87
CA ALA A 144 -5.44 -12.54 26.24
C ALA A 144 -5.43 -12.27 27.75
N ARG A 145 -6.59 -12.36 28.40
CA ARG A 145 -6.74 -12.21 29.86
C ARG A 145 -6.22 -13.43 30.63
N GLY A 146 -6.28 -14.62 30.02
CA GLY A 146 -5.90 -15.90 30.61
C GLY A 146 -6.92 -16.43 31.63
N ASP A 147 -6.81 -17.72 32.00
CA ASP A 147 -7.54 -18.30 33.14
C ASP A 147 -7.02 -17.69 34.44
N GLN A 148 -7.74 -16.72 34.98
CA GLN A 148 -7.34 -16.03 36.21
C GLN A 148 -8.12 -16.63 37.40
N PRO A 149 -7.45 -17.26 38.39
CA PRO A 149 -8.10 -17.62 39.64
C PRO A 149 -8.61 -16.37 40.39
N ILE A 150 -9.57 -16.56 41.29
CA ILE A 150 -10.08 -15.50 42.16
C ILE A 150 -8.96 -15.07 43.11
N TYR A 151 -8.44 -13.85 42.96
CA TYR A 151 -7.36 -13.30 43.78
C TYR A 151 -7.88 -12.43 44.94
N THR A 152 -7.04 -12.28 45.97
CA THR A 152 -7.30 -11.35 47.09
C THR A 152 -6.92 -9.90 46.71
N GLU A 153 -7.52 -8.89 47.35
CA GLU A 153 -7.29 -7.45 47.06
C GLU A 153 -5.80 -7.03 47.04
N VAL A 154 -4.95 -7.72 47.81
CA VAL A 154 -3.51 -7.43 47.92
C VAL A 154 -2.72 -7.88 46.69
N GLU A 155 -3.22 -8.88 45.94
CA GLU A 155 -2.56 -9.44 44.76
C GLU A 155 -2.93 -8.68 43.46
N ILE A 156 -4.04 -7.94 43.48
CA ILE A 156 -4.53 -7.13 42.35
C ILE A 156 -3.49 -6.06 41.94
N SER A 157 -2.75 -5.51 42.92
CA SER A 157 -1.77 -4.44 42.69
C SER A 157 -0.50 -4.88 41.95
N ARG A 158 -0.27 -6.19 41.78
CA ARG A 158 0.89 -6.75 41.04
C ARG A 158 0.49 -7.48 39.77
N LYS A 159 -0.80 -7.45 39.38
CA LYS A 159 -1.31 -8.20 38.24
C LYS A 159 -0.80 -7.60 36.93
N PRO A 160 -0.39 -8.44 35.94
CA PRO A 160 -0.05 -7.92 34.63
C PRO A 160 -1.26 -7.26 33.98
N GLN A 161 -1.05 -6.04 33.51
CA GLN A 161 -2.06 -5.24 32.83
C GLN A 161 -2.05 -5.60 31.33
N PRO A 162 -3.11 -6.23 30.80
CA PRO A 162 -3.14 -6.58 29.38
C PRO A 162 -3.19 -5.32 28.52
N LEU A 163 -2.33 -5.25 27.51
CA LEU A 163 -2.49 -4.31 26.39
C LEU A 163 -3.02 -5.12 25.22
N ILE A 164 -4.33 -5.04 24.98
CA ILE A 164 -5.00 -5.78 23.91
C ILE A 164 -4.98 -4.93 22.65
N MET A 165 -4.47 -5.48 21.54
CA MET A 165 -4.44 -4.76 20.27
C MET A 165 -5.37 -5.39 19.24
N ILE A 166 -6.29 -4.57 18.70
CA ILE A 166 -7.12 -4.86 17.54
C ILE A 166 -6.50 -4.14 16.34
N PRO A 167 -5.78 -4.82 15.42
CA PRO A 167 -5.04 -4.19 14.34
C PRO A 167 -5.93 -3.44 13.34
N SER A 168 -7.12 -3.97 13.06
CA SER A 168 -8.12 -3.31 12.22
C SER A 168 -9.54 -3.63 12.67
N LEU A 169 -10.25 -2.62 13.16
CA LEU A 169 -11.63 -2.74 13.62
C LEU A 169 -12.60 -3.11 12.48
N SER A 170 -12.23 -2.83 11.22
CA SER A 170 -13.01 -3.23 10.04
C SER A 170 -13.13 -4.75 9.88
N TRP A 171 -12.28 -5.53 10.55
CA TRP A 171 -12.37 -6.99 10.60
C TRP A 171 -13.40 -7.50 11.60
N CYS A 172 -13.77 -6.67 12.57
CA CYS A 172 -14.71 -7.00 13.63
C CYS A 172 -16.17 -6.79 13.22
N PHE A 173 -16.47 -6.46 11.97
CA PHE A 173 -17.85 -6.31 11.53
C PHE A 173 -18.06 -6.53 10.04
N LEU A 174 -19.32 -6.78 9.70
CA LEU A 174 -19.85 -6.77 8.35
C LEU A 174 -21.02 -5.80 8.29
N ARG A 175 -21.13 -4.99 7.23
CA ARG A 175 -22.28 -4.09 7.05
C ARG A 175 -23.49 -4.90 6.55
N SER A 176 -24.02 -5.76 7.41
CA SER A 176 -25.18 -6.60 7.16
C SER A 176 -26.07 -6.66 8.40
N LEU A 177 -27.29 -7.16 8.24
CA LEU A 177 -28.10 -7.53 9.40
C LEU A 177 -27.33 -8.57 10.22
N GLY A 178 -27.13 -8.26 11.49
CA GLY A 178 -26.35 -9.07 12.40
C GLY A 178 -24.88 -9.26 12.02
N GLY A 179 -24.28 -8.24 11.38
CA GLY A 179 -22.83 -8.16 11.21
C GLY A 179 -22.15 -7.18 12.18
N LEU A 180 -22.87 -6.63 13.16
CA LEU A 180 -22.40 -5.52 14.01
C LEU A 180 -22.33 -5.89 15.51
N GLU A 181 -22.75 -7.09 15.88
CA GLU A 181 -22.83 -7.60 17.26
C GLU A 181 -21.46 -7.58 17.93
N ALA A 182 -20.41 -7.96 17.21
CA ALA A 182 -19.05 -7.92 17.73
C ALA A 182 -18.59 -6.49 18.08
N ILE A 183 -19.10 -5.45 17.42
CA ILE A 183 -18.82 -4.05 17.79
C ILE A 183 -19.56 -3.70 19.07
N GLN A 184 -20.84 -4.07 19.19
CA GLN A 184 -21.62 -3.84 20.42
C GLN A 184 -20.95 -4.51 21.62
N LEU A 185 -20.60 -5.78 21.48
CA LEU A 185 -19.84 -6.54 22.49
C LEU A 185 -18.53 -5.83 22.85
N LEU A 186 -17.77 -5.37 21.85
CA LEU A 186 -16.50 -4.69 22.10
C LEU A 186 -16.71 -3.39 22.89
N LEU A 187 -17.73 -2.60 22.56
CA LEU A 187 -18.05 -1.36 23.28
C LEU A 187 -18.46 -1.63 24.73
N ASP A 188 -19.25 -2.68 24.96
CA ASP A 188 -19.64 -3.10 26.31
C ASP A 188 -18.42 -3.54 27.13
N ILE A 189 -17.55 -4.36 26.53
CA ILE A 189 -16.31 -4.82 27.17
C ILE A 189 -15.40 -3.65 27.53
N ILE A 190 -15.14 -2.73 26.59
CA ILE A 190 -14.21 -1.60 26.81
C ILE A 190 -14.75 -0.65 27.88
N SER A 191 -16.06 -0.44 27.91
CA SER A 191 -16.71 0.43 28.90
C SER A 191 -16.62 -0.12 30.32
N GLN A 192 -16.67 -1.46 30.46
CA GLN A 192 -16.69 -2.15 31.75
C GLN A 192 -15.29 -2.53 32.25
N ASP A 193 -14.39 -2.91 31.34
CA ASP A 193 -13.03 -3.34 31.68
C ASP A 193 -12.05 -2.16 31.64
N ARG A 194 -11.72 -1.63 32.83
CA ARG A 194 -10.65 -0.63 33.01
C ARG A 194 -9.28 -1.23 33.33
N THR A 195 -9.19 -2.56 33.46
CA THR A 195 -7.95 -3.27 33.83
C THR A 195 -7.05 -3.53 32.62
N SER A 196 -7.62 -3.52 31.42
CA SER A 196 -6.89 -3.65 30.15
C SER A 196 -6.77 -2.30 29.44
N PHE A 197 -5.66 -2.12 28.72
CA PHE A 197 -5.50 -1.02 27.77
C PHE A 197 -5.79 -1.51 26.34
N TRP A 198 -6.61 -0.77 25.60
CA TRP A 198 -7.07 -1.13 24.26
C TRP A 198 -6.38 -0.30 23.18
N LEU A 199 -5.60 -0.94 22.32
CA LEU A 199 -5.02 -0.29 21.16
C LEU A 199 -5.76 -0.72 19.90
N ILE A 200 -6.45 0.20 19.22
CA ILE A 200 -7.35 -0.13 18.11
C ILE A 200 -6.91 0.61 16.85
N GLY A 201 -6.65 -0.13 15.76
CA GLY A 201 -6.50 0.44 14.43
C GLY A 201 -7.85 0.44 13.70
N CYS A 202 -8.14 1.47 12.90
CA CYS A 202 -9.34 1.51 12.07
C CYS A 202 -9.14 2.42 10.86
N ASN A 203 -9.66 2.04 9.69
CA ASN A 203 -9.74 3.02 8.60
C ASN A 203 -10.82 4.06 8.89
N PHE A 204 -10.61 5.30 8.46
CA PHE A 204 -11.51 6.39 8.80
C PHE A 204 -12.91 6.28 8.17
N TRP A 205 -13.10 5.44 7.13
CA TRP A 205 -14.42 5.21 6.53
C TRP A 205 -15.24 4.27 7.39
N ALA A 206 -14.66 3.15 7.83
CA ALA A 206 -15.24 2.27 8.82
C ALA A 206 -15.53 3.02 10.12
N TRP A 207 -14.58 3.82 10.61
CA TRP A 207 -14.78 4.64 11.80
C TRP A 207 -16.01 5.55 11.67
N ARG A 208 -16.11 6.33 10.59
CA ARG A 208 -17.26 7.22 10.35
C ARG A 208 -18.57 6.46 10.23
N TYR A 209 -18.56 5.31 9.56
CA TYR A 209 -19.74 4.44 9.48
C TYR A 209 -20.18 3.98 10.88
N LEU A 210 -19.25 3.49 11.70
CA LEU A 210 -19.54 3.05 13.05
C LEU A 210 -19.95 4.22 13.95
N ASP A 211 -19.39 5.41 13.75
CA ASP A 211 -19.79 6.61 14.49
C ASP A 211 -21.23 7.00 14.17
N GLN A 212 -21.64 6.90 12.90
CA GLN A 212 -23.02 7.16 12.52
C GLN A 212 -24.00 6.15 13.14
N VAL A 213 -23.63 4.87 13.18
CA VAL A 213 -24.52 3.79 13.64
C VAL A 213 -24.52 3.62 15.17
N PHE A 214 -23.37 3.78 15.81
CA PHE A 214 -23.15 3.51 17.24
C PHE A 214 -22.69 4.71 18.06
N GLN A 215 -22.46 5.87 17.45
CA GLN A 215 -21.84 7.02 18.12
C GLN A 215 -20.51 6.61 18.79
N ILE A 216 -19.72 5.81 18.07
CA ILE A 216 -18.53 5.15 18.59
C ILE A 216 -17.51 6.14 19.18
N SER A 217 -17.45 7.38 18.68
CA SER A 217 -16.56 8.41 19.20
C SER A 217 -16.91 8.83 20.64
N ALA A 218 -18.15 8.62 21.09
CA ALA A 218 -18.54 8.84 22.49
C ALA A 218 -17.90 7.83 23.46
N TYR A 219 -17.51 6.66 22.96
CA TYR A 219 -16.80 5.64 23.74
C TYR A 219 -15.27 5.83 23.68
N PHE A 220 -14.78 6.45 22.61
CA PHE A 220 -13.36 6.54 22.29
C PHE A 220 -12.82 7.97 22.26
N GLU A 221 -12.53 8.52 23.44
CA GLU A 221 -12.02 9.89 23.58
C GLU A 221 -10.60 10.11 23.02
N GLN A 222 -9.75 9.07 22.99
CA GLN A 222 -8.38 9.16 22.49
C GLN A 222 -8.27 8.60 21.08
N THR A 223 -8.36 9.51 20.10
CA THR A 223 -8.24 9.17 18.68
C THR A 223 -7.08 9.92 18.03
N GLN A 224 -6.31 9.25 17.18
CA GLN A 224 -5.19 9.82 16.46
C GLN A 224 -5.22 9.41 14.98
N HIS A 225 -5.22 10.38 14.07
CA HIS A 225 -5.02 10.12 12.65
C HIS A 225 -3.55 9.89 12.31
N LEU A 226 -3.28 8.95 11.42
CA LEU A 226 -1.98 8.84 10.76
C LEU A 226 -1.71 10.11 9.94
N PRO A 227 -0.47 10.64 9.96
CA PRO A 227 -0.13 11.83 9.21
C PRO A 227 -0.15 11.53 7.71
N LYS A 228 -0.33 12.56 6.87
CA LYS A 228 -0.01 12.43 5.45
C LYS A 228 1.51 12.53 5.28
N LEU A 229 2.09 11.74 4.39
CA LEU A 229 3.51 11.86 4.08
C LEU A 229 3.78 13.10 3.24
N ASP A 230 4.86 13.80 3.58
CA ASP A 230 5.38 14.89 2.76
C ASP A 230 6.26 14.36 1.61
N ARG A 231 6.87 15.30 0.88
CA ARG A 231 7.70 14.99 -0.29
C ARG A 231 8.93 14.16 0.08
N ALA A 232 9.62 14.51 1.15
CA ALA A 232 10.83 13.82 1.60
C ALA A 232 10.50 12.41 2.09
N ALA A 233 9.41 12.26 2.84
CA ALA A 233 8.90 10.98 3.31
C ALA A 233 8.48 10.04 2.17
N ILE A 234 7.81 10.54 1.11
CA ILE A 234 7.50 9.70 -0.07
C ILE A 234 8.77 9.22 -0.76
N ARG A 235 9.79 10.07 -0.87
CA ARG A 235 11.08 9.64 -1.41
C ARG A 235 11.71 8.56 -0.56
N GLN A 236 11.83 8.81 0.75
CA GLN A 236 12.40 7.85 1.70
C GLN A 236 11.67 6.50 1.65
N LEU A 237 10.35 6.52 1.52
CA LEU A 237 9.52 5.32 1.37
C LEU A 237 9.90 4.51 0.12
N LEU A 238 10.06 5.18 -1.03
CA LEU A 238 10.28 4.51 -2.31
C LEU A 238 11.74 4.19 -2.59
N GLU A 239 12.69 4.82 -1.89
CA GLU A 239 14.13 4.64 -2.05
C GLU A 239 14.58 3.16 -2.14
N PRO A 240 14.08 2.22 -1.31
CA PRO A 240 14.52 0.82 -1.37
C PRO A 240 14.22 0.11 -2.69
N VAL A 241 13.16 0.54 -3.40
CA VAL A 241 12.78 0.00 -4.72
C VAL A 241 13.35 0.87 -5.84
N ASP A 242 13.36 2.19 -5.65
CA ASP A 242 13.87 3.16 -6.60
C ASP A 242 15.39 2.97 -6.84
N ALA A 243 16.14 2.62 -5.80
CA ALA A 243 17.58 2.34 -5.88
C ALA A 243 17.92 1.04 -6.62
N LYS A 244 16.96 0.12 -6.79
CA LYS A 244 17.16 -1.10 -7.60
C LYS A 244 17.19 -0.79 -9.09
N ILE A 245 16.69 0.37 -9.51
CA ILE A 245 16.64 0.79 -10.90
C ILE A 245 17.70 1.87 -11.12
N GLU A 246 18.69 1.58 -11.97
CA GLU A 246 19.71 2.56 -12.34
C GLU A 246 19.13 3.57 -13.33
N PHE A 247 18.86 4.79 -12.87
CA PHE A 247 18.38 5.87 -13.73
C PHE A 247 19.54 6.76 -14.22
N ASN A 248 19.65 6.94 -15.53
CA ASN A 248 20.61 7.88 -16.11
C ASN A 248 20.25 9.34 -15.71
N PRO A 249 21.13 10.05 -14.97
CA PRO A 249 20.87 11.43 -14.52
C PRO A 249 20.70 12.44 -15.66
N GLN A 250 21.28 12.18 -16.83
CA GLN A 250 21.22 13.08 -17.98
C GLN A 250 19.90 12.97 -18.76
N GLU A 251 19.27 11.78 -18.77
CA GLU A 251 18.04 11.51 -19.53
C GLU A 251 16.76 11.88 -18.76
N SER A 252 16.81 11.85 -17.42
CA SER A 252 15.69 12.25 -16.57
C SER A 252 15.31 13.74 -16.71
N GLN A 253 16.17 14.57 -17.29
CA GLN A 253 15.86 15.98 -17.63
C GLN A 253 14.97 16.12 -18.87
N ILE A 254 14.96 15.12 -19.77
CA ILE A 254 14.32 15.23 -21.09
C ILE A 254 12.79 15.14 -20.97
N TYR A 255 12.29 14.29 -20.07
CA TYR A 255 10.85 14.01 -19.90
C TYR A 255 10.15 14.91 -18.87
N PHE A 256 10.93 15.61 -18.05
CA PHE A 256 10.46 16.62 -17.10
C PHE A 256 10.83 18.03 -17.57
N LYS A 257 10.53 18.35 -18.83
CA LYS A 257 10.49 19.76 -19.23
C LYS A 257 9.22 20.38 -18.64
N PRO A 258 9.30 21.27 -17.63
CA PRO A 258 8.12 21.97 -17.18
C PRO A 258 7.54 22.72 -18.38
N LYS A 259 6.24 22.52 -18.67
CA LYS A 259 5.49 23.49 -19.48
C LYS A 259 5.70 24.82 -18.78
N GLN A 260 6.31 25.78 -19.45
CA GLN A 260 6.65 27.09 -18.91
C GLN A 260 5.43 27.66 -18.18
N SER A 261 5.47 27.66 -16.85
CA SER A 261 4.52 28.40 -16.02
C SER A 261 5.31 29.53 -15.38
N PRO A 262 4.88 30.79 -15.54
CA PRO A 262 5.60 31.96 -15.05
C PRO A 262 5.24 32.24 -13.58
N LEU A 263 5.40 31.25 -12.69
CA LEU A 263 5.22 31.49 -11.26
C LEU A 263 6.49 31.17 -10.46
N SER A 264 7.00 32.27 -9.87
CA SER A 264 7.86 32.38 -8.70
C SER A 264 9.20 31.63 -8.76
N THR A 265 10.22 32.37 -9.18
CA THR A 265 11.58 32.27 -8.66
C THR A 265 11.60 32.68 -7.18
N ASP A 266 11.05 31.85 -6.30
CA ASP A 266 11.40 31.95 -4.89
C ASP A 266 12.76 31.27 -4.70
N ASN A 267 13.79 32.11 -4.68
CA ASN A 267 15.18 31.75 -4.35
C ASN A 267 15.35 31.41 -2.86
N SER A 268 14.28 31.20 -2.09
CA SER A 268 14.32 30.91 -0.65
C SER A 268 14.47 29.42 -0.31
N ASP A 269 14.38 28.52 -1.29
CA ASP A 269 14.42 27.05 -1.08
C ASP A 269 15.85 26.47 -1.11
N GLN A 270 16.86 27.24 -0.66
CA GLN A 270 18.24 26.76 -0.51
C GLN A 270 18.50 26.00 0.79
N ASN A 271 17.52 25.87 1.69
CA ASN A 271 17.73 25.18 2.96
C ASN A 271 16.86 23.92 3.08
N SER A 272 17.56 22.79 3.27
CA SER A 272 17.19 21.63 4.10
C SER A 272 16.58 20.35 3.50
N GLU A 273 16.73 20.04 2.22
CA GLU A 273 16.45 18.67 1.75
C GLU A 273 17.52 18.22 0.72
N ASP A 274 18.16 17.08 0.97
CA ASP A 274 19.24 16.46 0.16
C ASP A 274 18.75 15.97 -1.22
N TRP A 275 18.25 16.87 -2.06
CA TRP A 275 17.82 16.55 -3.42
C TRP A 275 19.00 16.51 -4.38
N VAL A 276 19.09 15.44 -5.18
CA VAL A 276 20.14 15.26 -6.18
C VAL A 276 19.97 16.25 -7.34
N SER A 277 18.73 16.64 -7.66
CA SER A 277 18.45 17.59 -8.74
C SER A 277 17.07 18.26 -8.64
N ARG A 278 16.90 19.37 -9.38
CA ARG A 278 15.59 20.05 -9.53
C ARG A 278 14.54 19.14 -10.18
N SER A 279 14.91 18.29 -11.14
CA SER A 279 13.98 17.37 -11.80
C SER A 279 13.48 16.30 -10.82
N GLN A 280 14.35 15.79 -9.95
CA GLN A 280 13.97 14.86 -8.88
C GLN A 280 12.98 15.52 -7.90
N LYS A 281 13.27 16.75 -7.44
CA LYS A 281 12.35 17.51 -6.57
C LYS A 281 10.98 17.69 -7.21
N LEU A 282 10.92 18.07 -8.50
CA LEU A 282 9.66 18.22 -9.24
C LEU A 282 8.91 16.89 -9.42
N TYR A 283 9.62 15.79 -9.68
CA TYR A 283 9.06 14.44 -9.79
C TYR A 283 8.33 14.04 -8.51
N PHE A 284 9.00 14.12 -7.37
CA PHE A 284 8.40 13.76 -6.08
C PHE A 284 7.31 14.75 -5.65
N ASN A 285 7.40 16.02 -6.05
CA ASN A 285 6.29 16.96 -5.86
C ASN A 285 5.05 16.55 -6.67
N SER A 286 5.24 16.04 -7.89
CA SER A 286 4.14 15.49 -8.70
C SER A 286 3.56 14.23 -8.07
N LEU A 287 4.39 13.33 -7.53
CA LEU A 287 3.92 12.17 -6.78
C LEU A 287 3.08 12.58 -5.57
N LEU A 288 3.59 13.49 -4.73
CA LEU A 288 2.89 13.99 -3.55
C LEU A 288 1.52 14.59 -3.90
N ASN A 289 1.46 15.43 -4.93
CA ASN A 289 0.21 16.08 -5.33
C ASN A 289 -0.85 15.07 -5.80
N ILE A 290 -0.43 14.02 -6.49
CA ILE A 290 -1.34 13.02 -7.05
C ILE A 290 -1.72 11.95 -6.01
N SER A 291 -0.78 11.55 -5.15
CA SER A 291 -1.00 10.57 -4.09
C SER A 291 -1.68 11.17 -2.85
N THR A 292 -1.66 12.49 -2.72
CA THR A 292 -2.11 13.24 -1.54
C THR A 292 -1.39 12.85 -0.24
N GLY A 293 -0.16 12.33 -0.36
CA GLY A 293 0.65 11.89 0.78
C GLY A 293 0.39 10.44 1.21
N LEU A 294 -0.38 9.66 0.44
CA LEU A 294 -0.70 8.26 0.77
C LEU A 294 0.34 7.29 0.18
N PRO A 295 0.98 6.43 1.00
CA PRO A 295 2.06 5.52 0.58
C PRO A 295 1.70 4.62 -0.61
N GLN A 296 0.59 3.89 -0.51
CA GLN A 296 0.21 2.91 -1.54
C GLN A 296 -0.18 3.60 -2.86
N VAL A 297 -0.84 4.76 -2.77
CA VAL A 297 -1.18 5.56 -3.96
C VAL A 297 0.09 6.11 -4.61
N ALA A 298 1.05 6.59 -3.81
CA ALA A 298 2.34 7.06 -4.30
C ALA A 298 3.14 5.95 -4.98
N GLY A 299 3.18 4.75 -4.39
CA GLY A 299 3.83 3.57 -4.97
C GLY A 299 3.22 3.18 -6.32
N LYS A 300 1.89 3.13 -6.43
CA LYS A 300 1.21 2.87 -7.71
C LYS A 300 1.48 3.96 -8.76
N ALA A 301 1.46 5.23 -8.35
CA ALA A 301 1.76 6.35 -9.24
C ALA A 301 3.23 6.33 -9.71
N TRP A 302 4.16 5.94 -8.84
CA TRP A 302 5.56 5.73 -9.15
C TRP A 302 5.73 4.60 -10.16
N LEU A 303 5.15 3.43 -9.92
CA LEU A 303 5.22 2.28 -10.82
C LEU A 303 4.71 2.62 -12.23
N ARG A 304 3.57 3.31 -12.31
CA ARG A 304 2.97 3.74 -13.59
C ARG A 304 3.78 4.82 -14.31
N SER A 305 4.63 5.53 -13.59
CA SER A 305 5.53 6.52 -14.17
C SER A 305 6.71 5.88 -14.90
N LEU A 306 6.99 4.61 -14.63
CA LEU A 306 8.07 3.88 -15.26
C LEU A 306 7.65 3.41 -16.65
N LYS A 307 8.58 3.56 -17.61
CA LYS A 307 8.42 3.13 -18.98
C LYS A 307 9.66 2.38 -19.44
N TYR A 308 9.48 1.50 -20.40
CA TYR A 308 10.54 0.69 -20.97
C TYR A 308 11.03 1.33 -22.27
N ASP A 309 12.34 1.52 -22.38
CA ASP A 309 13.02 2.12 -23.52
C ASP A 309 13.73 1.05 -24.34
N LEU A 310 13.14 0.70 -25.48
CA LEU A 310 13.69 -0.26 -26.43
C LEU A 310 14.56 0.47 -27.46
N ASP A 311 15.78 0.84 -27.08
CA ASP A 311 16.78 1.33 -28.04
C ASP A 311 17.85 0.24 -28.33
N HIS A 312 17.90 -0.19 -29.61
CA HIS A 312 18.94 -0.92 -30.34
C HIS A 312 19.14 -2.45 -30.28
N THR A 313 18.42 -3.28 -29.50
CA THR A 313 18.43 -4.74 -29.74
C THR A 313 17.34 -5.12 -30.74
N LYS A 314 17.71 -5.91 -31.76
CA LYS A 314 16.86 -6.38 -32.85
C LYS A 314 15.45 -6.69 -32.35
N GLN A 315 14.42 -6.23 -33.07
CA GLN A 315 12.99 -6.56 -32.88
C GLN A 315 12.66 -8.07 -32.86
N SER A 316 13.66 -8.95 -32.87
CA SER A 316 13.59 -10.40 -32.88
C SER A 316 13.88 -11.06 -31.52
N GLU A 317 14.24 -10.31 -30.48
CA GLU A 317 14.69 -10.88 -29.19
C GLU A 317 14.02 -10.21 -27.97
N MET A 318 12.72 -9.88 -28.03
CA MET A 318 11.99 -9.87 -26.76
C MET A 318 12.02 -11.31 -26.24
N PRO A 319 12.38 -11.59 -24.98
CA PRO A 319 12.05 -12.85 -24.37
C PRO A 319 10.53 -12.92 -24.36
N THR A 320 9.94 -13.64 -25.31
CA THR A 320 8.56 -14.07 -25.18
C THR A 320 8.46 -14.91 -23.92
N GLU A 321 7.29 -14.93 -23.29
CA GLU A 321 6.98 -15.91 -22.23
C GLU A 321 7.44 -17.33 -22.62
N GLU A 322 7.38 -17.64 -23.92
CA GLU A 322 7.83 -18.87 -24.53
C GLU A 322 9.35 -19.09 -24.48
N ASN A 323 10.17 -18.05 -24.69
CA ASN A 323 11.63 -18.12 -24.58
C ASN A 323 12.08 -18.32 -23.13
N LEU A 324 11.39 -17.68 -22.19
CA LEU A 324 11.62 -17.84 -20.75
C LEU A 324 11.20 -19.24 -20.29
N ASN A 325 10.06 -19.75 -20.77
CA ASN A 325 9.60 -21.11 -20.50
C ASN A 325 10.49 -22.18 -21.17
N GLN A 326 11.10 -21.91 -22.33
CA GLN A 326 12.10 -22.79 -22.94
C GLN A 326 13.42 -22.82 -22.16
N ALA A 327 13.87 -21.68 -21.63
CA ALA A 327 15.04 -21.64 -20.74
C ALA A 327 14.79 -22.45 -19.46
N LYS A 328 13.60 -22.30 -18.85
CA LYS A 328 13.15 -23.11 -17.71
C LYS A 328 13.12 -24.61 -18.01
N ARG A 329 12.58 -25.02 -19.18
CA ARG A 329 12.56 -26.42 -19.60
C ARG A 329 13.96 -27.00 -19.80
N LYS A 330 14.91 -26.23 -20.35
CA LYS A 330 16.31 -26.68 -20.52
C LYS A 330 17.07 -26.82 -19.19
N ALA A 331 16.76 -25.98 -18.19
CA ALA A 331 17.34 -26.10 -16.85
C ALA A 331 16.81 -27.34 -16.09
N ILE A 332 15.51 -27.65 -16.22
CA ILE A 332 14.89 -28.83 -15.59
C ILE A 332 15.41 -30.14 -16.20
N VAL A 333 15.63 -30.19 -17.52
CA VAL A 333 16.18 -31.36 -18.22
C VAL A 333 17.64 -31.65 -17.83
N ASN A 334 18.40 -30.63 -17.41
CA ASN A 334 19.78 -30.80 -16.95
C ASN A 334 19.89 -31.10 -15.43
N GLY A 335 18.77 -31.08 -14.69
CA GLY A 335 18.73 -31.21 -13.24
C GLY A 335 18.13 -32.52 -12.69
N GLN A 336 17.64 -33.43 -13.53
CA GLN A 336 17.01 -34.67 -13.05
C GLN A 336 17.84 -35.92 -13.39
N SER A 337 18.64 -36.34 -12.41
CA SER A 337 19.06 -37.73 -12.27
C SER A 337 18.41 -38.33 -11.02
N ASN A 338 17.56 -39.32 -11.26
CA ASN A 338 17.06 -40.37 -10.37
C ASN A 338 16.25 -39.96 -9.12
N ASN A 339 14.93 -40.16 -9.19
CA ASN A 339 14.30 -41.25 -8.45
C ASN A 339 12.90 -41.55 -8.99
N GLY A 340 12.64 -42.84 -9.21
CA GLY A 340 11.37 -43.34 -9.73
C GLY A 340 10.37 -43.62 -8.62
N THR A 341 9.11 -43.25 -8.85
CA THR A 341 7.94 -43.97 -8.35
C THR A 341 6.73 -43.63 -9.22
N ASN A 342 5.86 -44.61 -9.40
CA ASN A 342 4.85 -44.72 -10.46
C ASN A 342 3.60 -43.84 -10.20
N PRO A 343 2.86 -43.41 -11.25
CA PRO A 343 1.77 -42.44 -11.15
C PRO A 343 0.39 -43.10 -11.13
N ALA A 344 -0.47 -42.70 -10.20
CA ALA A 344 -1.92 -42.72 -10.34
C ALA A 344 -2.49 -41.77 -9.28
N ASP A 345 -3.43 -40.91 -9.71
CA ASP A 345 -4.15 -39.90 -8.92
C ASP A 345 -3.37 -38.63 -8.60
N ASP A 346 -3.25 -37.74 -9.59
CA ASP A 346 -3.40 -36.28 -9.42
C ASP A 346 -3.14 -35.59 -10.76
N ALA A 347 -4.20 -35.24 -11.47
CA ALA A 347 -4.13 -34.50 -12.73
C ALA A 347 -5.16 -33.37 -12.75
N GLN A 348 -5.05 -32.43 -11.81
CA GLN A 348 -5.80 -31.17 -11.89
C GLN A 348 -5.19 -29.99 -11.11
N ASN A 349 -3.87 -29.97 -10.85
CA ASN A 349 -3.25 -28.93 -10.02
C ASN A 349 -1.94 -28.30 -10.55
N ASP A 350 -1.48 -28.65 -11.76
CA ASP A 350 -0.11 -28.32 -12.21
C ASP A 350 0.02 -27.10 -13.15
N ALA A 351 -1.04 -26.32 -13.37
CA ALA A 351 -0.93 -25.09 -14.17
C ALA A 351 -0.70 -23.83 -13.33
N ASP A 352 -1.12 -23.81 -12.06
CA ASP A 352 -1.16 -22.58 -11.24
C ASP A 352 -0.05 -22.47 -10.18
N LEU A 353 0.83 -23.48 -10.05
CA LEU A 353 2.01 -23.43 -9.17
C LEU A 353 3.28 -22.84 -9.84
N VAL A 354 3.21 -22.43 -11.12
CA VAL A 354 4.39 -22.01 -11.90
C VAL A 354 4.75 -20.52 -11.74
N ILE A 355 3.93 -19.72 -11.06
CA ILE A 355 4.16 -18.26 -10.91
C ILE A 355 4.82 -17.88 -9.57
N GLU A 356 4.86 -18.75 -8.56
CA GLU A 356 5.41 -18.39 -7.23
C GLU A 356 6.95 -18.43 -7.10
N GLN A 357 7.69 -18.73 -8.16
CA GLN A 357 9.16 -18.66 -8.16
C GLN A 357 9.67 -18.13 -9.51
N ILE A 358 9.52 -16.82 -9.73
CA ILE A 358 10.58 -16.12 -10.46
C ILE A 358 11.66 -15.90 -9.41
N ASP A 359 12.72 -16.70 -9.45
CA ASP A 359 13.90 -16.46 -8.62
C ASP A 359 14.35 -15.01 -8.87
N ASN A 360 14.43 -14.22 -7.79
CA ASN A 360 14.89 -12.83 -7.81
C ASN A 360 16.28 -12.68 -8.45
N GLU A 361 17.03 -13.78 -8.64
CA GLU A 361 18.34 -13.83 -9.27
C GLU A 361 18.32 -13.67 -10.80
N GLU A 362 17.17 -13.76 -11.47
CA GLU A 362 17.11 -13.75 -12.95
C GLU A 362 16.75 -12.38 -13.57
N ILE A 363 16.46 -11.33 -12.77
CA ILE A 363 16.31 -9.96 -13.28
C ILE A 363 17.70 -9.36 -13.50
N CYS A 364 18.29 -9.62 -14.66
CA CYS A 364 19.60 -9.08 -15.03
C CYS A 364 19.59 -7.54 -15.06
N GLY A 365 20.66 -6.91 -14.56
CA GLY A 365 20.83 -5.44 -14.54
C GLY A 365 20.67 -4.77 -15.91
N GLU A 366 20.95 -5.50 -17.00
CA GLU A 366 20.68 -5.05 -18.36
C GLU A 366 19.20 -4.70 -18.57
N THR A 367 18.26 -5.50 -18.07
CA THR A 367 16.82 -5.24 -18.21
C THR A 367 16.40 -3.96 -17.48
N LEU A 368 16.97 -3.70 -16.30
CA LEU A 368 16.65 -2.52 -15.49
C LEU A 368 17.24 -1.23 -16.09
N SER A 369 18.35 -1.34 -16.81
CA SER A 369 19.01 -0.20 -17.47
C SER A 369 18.16 0.44 -18.58
N HIS A 370 17.11 -0.25 -19.07
CA HIS A 370 16.16 0.24 -20.07
C HIS A 370 14.94 0.96 -19.45
N ILE A 371 14.84 1.05 -18.13
CA ILE A 371 13.72 1.72 -17.48
C ILE A 371 13.94 3.24 -17.47
N ARG A 372 12.88 4.00 -17.77
CA ARG A 372 12.86 5.46 -17.77
C ARG A 372 11.72 5.99 -16.92
N ARG A 373 11.95 7.09 -16.20
CA ARG A 373 10.88 7.81 -15.48
C ARG A 373 10.20 8.80 -16.40
N THR A 374 8.88 8.77 -16.36
CA THR A 374 8.01 9.78 -16.96
C THR A 374 7.21 10.48 -15.87
N ARG A 375 6.35 11.43 -16.25
CA ARG A 375 5.49 12.13 -15.30
C ARG A 375 4.55 11.12 -14.60
N PRO A 376 4.51 11.06 -13.25
CA PRO A 376 3.56 10.23 -12.55
C PRO A 376 2.12 10.57 -12.95
N THR A 377 1.32 9.54 -13.17
CA THR A 377 -0.10 9.67 -13.48
C THR A 377 -0.89 8.57 -12.79
N LEU A 378 -2.13 8.88 -12.43
CA LEU A 378 -3.11 7.89 -12.01
C LEU A 378 -4.12 7.66 -13.14
N PRO A 379 -4.72 6.45 -13.22
CA PRO A 379 -5.77 6.19 -14.17
C PRO A 379 -6.99 7.08 -13.91
N SER A 380 -7.72 7.42 -14.97
CA SER A 380 -9.01 8.08 -14.85
C SER A 380 -10.04 7.10 -14.29
N LEU A 381 -10.90 7.57 -13.39
CA LEU A 381 -12.03 6.78 -12.90
C LEU A 381 -12.98 6.50 -14.07
N PRO A 382 -13.35 5.22 -14.34
CA PRO A 382 -14.38 4.92 -15.33
C PRO A 382 -15.74 5.43 -14.84
N LYS A 383 -16.70 5.58 -15.76
CA LYS A 383 -18.06 5.98 -15.40
C LYS A 383 -18.71 4.89 -14.52
N LEU A 384 -19.06 5.25 -13.29
CA LEU A 384 -19.68 4.34 -12.33
C LEU A 384 -21.21 4.45 -12.34
N SER A 385 -21.89 3.30 -12.26
CA SER A 385 -23.32 3.22 -11.89
C SER A 385 -23.50 3.46 -10.39
N ALA A 386 -24.74 3.58 -9.93
CA ALA A 386 -25.05 3.65 -8.50
C ALA A 386 -24.59 2.37 -7.78
N ASP A 387 -24.89 1.20 -8.34
CA ASP A 387 -24.52 -0.11 -7.77
C ASP A 387 -23.00 -0.28 -7.65
N ASN A 388 -22.26 0.11 -8.69
CA ASN A 388 -20.79 0.08 -8.65
C ASN A 388 -20.23 0.99 -7.54
N ARG A 389 -20.83 2.16 -7.32
CA ARG A 389 -20.41 3.06 -6.22
C ARG A 389 -20.69 2.43 -4.87
N TYR A 390 -21.85 1.80 -4.71
CA TYR A 390 -22.22 1.12 -3.47
C TYR A 390 -21.29 -0.06 -3.16
N LEU A 391 -20.97 -0.87 -4.18
CA LEU A 391 -19.98 -1.94 -4.08
C LEU A 391 -18.59 -1.40 -3.67
N LEU A 392 -18.10 -0.36 -4.36
CA LEU A 392 -16.81 0.25 -4.07
C LEU A 392 -16.77 0.91 -2.68
N PHE A 393 -17.88 1.51 -2.25
CA PHE A 393 -18.03 2.04 -0.89
C PHE A 393 -17.89 0.94 0.15
N SER A 394 -18.58 -0.20 -0.04
CA SER A 394 -18.48 -1.36 0.84
C SER A 394 -17.05 -1.93 0.89
N LEU A 395 -16.33 -1.93 -0.24
CA LEU A 395 -14.92 -2.32 -0.26
C LEU A 395 -14.04 -1.37 0.54
N VAL A 396 -14.16 -0.06 0.32
CA VAL A 396 -13.37 0.95 1.04
C VAL A 396 -13.63 0.92 2.55
N LEU A 397 -14.87 0.62 2.96
CA LEU A 397 -15.24 0.46 4.36
C LEU A 397 -14.57 -0.78 4.98
N HIS A 398 -14.47 -1.87 4.23
CA HIS A 398 -13.94 -3.14 4.72
C HIS A 398 -12.45 -3.38 4.45
N GLU A 399 -11.80 -2.52 3.64
CA GLU A 399 -10.44 -2.65 3.08
C GLU A 399 -10.27 -3.88 2.17
N GLU A 400 -10.40 -5.06 2.77
CA GLU A 400 -10.23 -6.37 2.17
C GLU A 400 -11.43 -7.26 2.54
N ILE A 401 -12.05 -7.89 1.55
CA ILE A 401 -13.25 -8.68 1.77
C ILE A 401 -13.37 -9.82 0.77
N SER A 402 -13.84 -10.98 1.21
CA SER A 402 -14.15 -12.09 0.31
C SER A 402 -15.40 -11.79 -0.50
N LEU A 403 -15.52 -12.40 -1.69
CA LEU A 403 -16.70 -12.25 -2.54
C LEU A 403 -18.02 -12.57 -1.80
N THR A 404 -18.03 -13.64 -0.99
CA THR A 404 -19.21 -14.06 -0.23
C THR A 404 -19.61 -13.02 0.83
N HIS A 405 -18.63 -12.45 1.53
CA HIS A 405 -18.88 -11.39 2.50
C HIS A 405 -19.31 -10.09 1.83
N LEU A 406 -18.72 -9.75 0.67
CA LEU A 406 -19.14 -8.59 -0.10
C LEU A 406 -20.61 -8.72 -0.51
N ALA A 407 -21.02 -9.86 -1.06
CA ALA A 407 -22.42 -10.10 -1.41
C ALA A 407 -23.36 -9.99 -0.21
N THR A 408 -22.95 -10.54 0.93
CA THR A 408 -23.71 -10.43 2.19
C THR A 408 -23.82 -8.98 2.68
N SER A 409 -22.76 -8.18 2.54
CA SER A 409 -22.72 -6.75 2.91
C SER A 409 -23.61 -5.90 2.00
N LEU A 410 -23.71 -6.28 0.73
CA LEU A 410 -24.55 -5.59 -0.24
C LEU A 410 -26.02 -5.99 -0.14
N GLY A 411 -26.30 -7.21 0.36
CA GLY A 411 -27.65 -7.78 0.37
C GLY A 411 -28.05 -8.40 -0.97
N ASP A 412 -27.07 -8.69 -1.83
CA ASP A 412 -27.25 -9.15 -3.20
C ASP A 412 -26.88 -10.62 -3.38
N GLU A 413 -27.29 -11.22 -4.50
CA GLU A 413 -26.85 -12.56 -4.86
C GLU A 413 -25.36 -12.61 -5.23
N GLN A 414 -24.65 -13.65 -4.77
CA GLN A 414 -23.22 -13.78 -5.03
C GLN A 414 -22.87 -13.80 -6.53
N GLY A 415 -23.76 -14.32 -7.38
CA GLY A 415 -23.58 -14.34 -8.84
C GLY A 415 -23.56 -12.93 -9.45
N GLU A 416 -24.45 -12.06 -9.00
CA GLU A 416 -24.53 -10.67 -9.47
C GLU A 416 -23.30 -9.87 -9.03
N VAL A 417 -22.92 -10.01 -7.77
CA VAL A 417 -21.72 -9.35 -7.23
C VAL A 417 -20.46 -9.85 -7.91
N ARG A 418 -20.37 -11.15 -8.23
CA ARG A 418 -19.25 -11.71 -9.01
C ARG A 418 -19.12 -11.04 -10.37
N ALA A 419 -20.22 -10.87 -11.09
CA ALA A 419 -20.22 -10.22 -12.41
C ALA A 419 -19.76 -8.75 -12.31
N GLN A 420 -20.21 -8.02 -11.29
CA GLN A 420 -19.76 -6.64 -11.04
C GLN A 420 -18.27 -6.58 -10.69
N VAL A 421 -17.79 -7.46 -9.80
CA VAL A 421 -16.37 -7.55 -9.44
C VAL A 421 -15.52 -7.86 -10.67
N GLN A 422 -15.88 -8.86 -11.48
CA GLN A 422 -15.15 -9.19 -12.72
C GLN A 422 -15.06 -8.00 -13.68
N LYS A 423 -16.15 -7.25 -13.84
CA LYS A 423 -16.17 -6.04 -14.68
C LYS A 423 -15.22 -4.95 -14.15
N LEU A 424 -15.23 -4.70 -12.84
CA LEU A 424 -14.38 -3.70 -12.21
C LEU A 424 -12.90 -4.13 -12.17
N SER A 425 -12.62 -5.41 -11.96
CA SER A 425 -11.28 -6.00 -12.08
C SER A 425 -10.75 -5.91 -13.51
N GLY A 426 -11.60 -6.14 -14.53
CA GLY A 426 -11.25 -5.93 -15.94
C GLY A 426 -10.92 -4.48 -16.28
N ALA A 427 -11.45 -3.52 -15.52
CA ALA A 427 -11.08 -2.09 -15.58
C ALA A 427 -9.85 -1.75 -14.71
N GLY A 428 -9.26 -2.73 -14.03
CA GLY A 428 -8.12 -2.58 -13.13
C GLY A 428 -8.43 -1.86 -11.80
N MET A 429 -9.70 -1.62 -11.49
CA MET A 429 -10.11 -0.92 -10.27
C MET A 429 -9.99 -1.76 -9.01
N LEU A 430 -10.10 -3.08 -9.16
CA LEU A 430 -10.03 -4.04 -8.06
C LEU A 430 -8.82 -4.93 -8.21
N GLU A 431 -8.27 -5.34 -7.07
CA GLU A 431 -7.24 -6.37 -6.98
C GLU A 431 -7.85 -7.58 -6.28
N ASP A 432 -7.63 -8.77 -6.84
CA ASP A 432 -8.01 -10.05 -6.23
C ASP A 432 -6.72 -10.78 -5.83
N ASN A 433 -6.54 -10.96 -4.53
CA ASN A 433 -5.44 -11.74 -3.98
C ASN A 433 -6.04 -12.99 -3.31
N HIS A 434 -6.03 -14.13 -4.01
CA HIS A 434 -6.53 -15.41 -3.48
C HIS A 434 -7.98 -15.38 -2.97
N GLY A 435 -8.88 -14.70 -3.70
CA GLY A 435 -10.29 -14.57 -3.36
C GLY A 435 -10.61 -13.45 -2.36
N ILE A 436 -9.59 -12.68 -1.96
CA ILE A 436 -9.73 -11.46 -1.17
C ILE A 436 -9.69 -10.26 -2.12
N ILE A 437 -10.81 -9.55 -2.18
CA ILE A 437 -11.03 -8.42 -3.07
C ILE A 437 -10.69 -7.13 -2.32
N SER A 438 -9.93 -6.26 -2.97
CA SER A 438 -9.58 -4.93 -2.45
C SER A 438 -9.61 -3.89 -3.57
N LEU A 439 -9.69 -2.61 -3.20
CA LEU A 439 -9.57 -1.51 -4.14
C LEU A 439 -8.11 -1.34 -4.56
N ASN A 440 -7.84 -1.23 -5.87
CA ASN A 440 -6.53 -0.81 -6.36
C ASN A 440 -6.23 0.63 -5.88
N PRO A 441 -5.17 0.86 -5.09
CA PRO A 441 -4.86 2.18 -4.52
C PRO A 441 -4.72 3.30 -5.57
N ALA A 442 -4.37 2.98 -6.83
CA ALA A 442 -4.31 3.96 -7.90
C ALA A 442 -5.64 4.68 -8.18
N TYR A 443 -6.77 4.06 -7.85
CA TYR A 443 -8.09 4.67 -8.05
C TYR A 443 -8.63 5.38 -6.80
N TYR A 444 -7.97 5.24 -5.64
CA TYR A 444 -8.51 5.71 -4.36
C TYR A 444 -8.82 7.21 -4.34
N ALA A 445 -7.90 8.06 -4.78
CA ALA A 445 -8.09 9.51 -4.74
C ALA A 445 -9.28 9.96 -5.62
N ALA A 446 -9.40 9.40 -6.83
CA ALA A 446 -10.49 9.71 -7.74
C ALA A 446 -11.82 9.14 -7.24
N LEU A 447 -11.83 7.93 -6.71
CA LEU A 447 -13.01 7.30 -6.11
C LEU A 447 -13.50 8.06 -4.89
N LYS A 448 -12.59 8.50 -4.00
CA LYS A 448 -12.96 9.31 -2.83
C LYS A 448 -13.76 10.54 -3.25
N ASN A 449 -13.27 11.27 -4.25
CA ASN A 449 -13.94 12.47 -4.76
C ASN A 449 -15.29 12.13 -5.42
N ASP A 450 -15.37 11.05 -6.20
CA ASP A 450 -16.64 10.62 -6.79
C ASP A 450 -17.67 10.22 -5.71
N LEU A 451 -17.27 9.44 -4.71
CA LEU A 451 -18.16 9.06 -3.60
C LEU A 451 -18.63 10.27 -2.78
N ALA A 452 -17.76 11.26 -2.55
CA ALA A 452 -18.14 12.52 -1.91
C ALA A 452 -19.15 13.31 -2.73
N ASN A 453 -18.89 13.49 -4.03
CA ASN A 453 -19.78 14.22 -4.93
C ASN A 453 -21.13 13.53 -5.16
N ASN A 454 -21.24 12.23 -4.85
CA ASN A 454 -22.47 11.45 -5.00
C ASN A 454 -23.13 11.11 -3.65
N ASN A 455 -22.84 11.86 -2.57
CA ASN A 455 -23.48 11.71 -1.26
C ASN A 455 -23.30 10.32 -0.61
N PHE A 456 -22.28 9.55 -1.00
CA PHE A 456 -21.87 8.38 -0.21
C PHE A 456 -21.07 8.81 1.03
N LEU A 457 -20.47 10.00 0.95
CA LEU A 457 -19.84 10.70 2.06
C LEU A 457 -20.60 12.00 2.35
N ILE A 458 -21.80 11.89 2.92
CA ILE A 458 -22.63 13.06 3.31
C ILE A 458 -21.91 13.93 4.37
N TRP A 459 -20.78 13.47 4.89
CA TRP A 459 -20.14 13.94 6.13
C TRP A 459 -18.83 14.71 5.92
N GLU A 460 -18.35 14.91 4.68
CA GLU A 460 -17.26 15.86 4.40
C GLU A 460 -17.84 17.27 4.22
N GLY A 461 -18.45 17.80 5.27
CA GLY A 461 -18.74 19.24 5.38
C GLY A 461 -17.48 19.97 5.85
N ASN A 462 -16.83 20.67 4.91
CA ASN A 462 -15.75 21.67 5.03
C ASN A 462 -14.67 21.48 6.12
#